data_AF-A0A2E7QJ85-F1
#
_entry.id   AF-A0A2E7QJ85-F1
#
_cell.length_a   1.000
_cell.length_b   1.000
_cell.length_c   1.000
_cell.angle_alpha   90.00
_cell.angle_beta   90.00
_cell.angle_gamma   90.00
#
_symmetry.space_group_name_H-M   'P 1'
#
loop_
_entity.id
_entity.type
_entity.pdbx_description
1 polymer ?
#
loop_
_entity_poly.entity_id
_entity_poly.type
_entity_poly.pdbx_seq_one_letter_code
_entity_poly.pdbx_strand_id
1 'polypeptide(L)' 'MRRFGTSGTPEMAIIDKEGYIRFQHFGRFQVEPAEHLIRQLIQE' A
#
# COMPACT_ATOMS: atom_id res chain seq x y z
N MET A 1 14.84 0.64 -6.30
CA MET A 1 15.33 -0.18 -5.17
C MET A 1 16.82 0.01 -4.84
N ARG A 2 17.76 0.08 -5.80
CA ARG A 2 19.19 0.38 -5.51
C ARG A 2 19.43 1.69 -4.73
N ARG A 3 18.52 2.66 -4.80
CA ARG A 3 18.61 3.96 -4.10
C ARG A 3 18.39 3.86 -2.57
N PHE A 4 17.84 2.75 -2.07
CA PHE A 4 17.51 2.56 -0.64
C PHE A 4 18.08 1.28 -0.02
N GLY A 5 18.94 0.52 -0.74
CA GLY A 5 19.61 -0.66 -0.18
C GLY A 5 18.70 -1.83 0.22
N THR A 6 17.43 -1.85 -0.18
CA THR A 6 16.51 -2.95 0.13
C THR A 6 16.63 -4.07 -0.91
N SER A 7 16.86 -5.30 -0.45
CA SER A 7 16.95 -6.52 -1.28
C SER A 7 15.59 -7.21 -1.50
N GLY A 8 14.51 -6.64 -0.98
CA GLY A 8 13.17 -7.22 -1.03
C GLY A 8 12.30 -6.58 -2.10
N THR A 9 11.55 -7.39 -2.85
CA THR A 9 10.39 -6.93 -3.63
C THR A 9 9.47 -6.17 -2.68
N PRO A 10 9.24 -4.85 -2.89
CA PRO A 10 8.48 -4.06 -1.93
C PRO A 10 7.06 -4.57 -1.93
N GLU A 11 6.54 -4.77 -0.73
CA GLU A 11 5.15 -5.13 -0.49
C GLU A 11 4.45 -3.91 0.13
N MET A 12 3.28 -3.59 -0.39
CA MET A 12 2.40 -2.56 0.15
C MET A 12 1.08 -3.23 0.54
N ALA A 13 0.71 -3.10 1.81
CA ALA A 13 -0.58 -3.50 2.32
C ALA A 13 -1.30 -2.29 2.94
N ILE A 14 -2.59 -2.15 2.65
CA ILE A 14 -3.46 -1.14 3.27
C ILE A 14 -4.54 -1.88 4.06
N ILE A 15 -4.66 -1.53 5.33
CA ILE A 15 -5.57 -2.14 6.28
C ILE A 15 -6.59 -1.08 6.71
N ASP A 16 -7.87 -1.43 6.75
CA ASP A 16 -8.91 -0.53 7.23
C ASP A 16 -9.00 -0.48 8.77
N LYS A 17 -9.92 0.35 9.26
CA LYS A 17 -10.15 0.57 10.70
C LYS A 17 -10.66 -0.68 11.44
N GLU A 18 -11.24 -1.63 10.71
CA GLU A 18 -11.73 -2.89 11.27
C GLU A 18 -10.64 -3.99 11.25
N GLY A 19 -9.48 -3.69 10.66
CA GLY A 19 -8.34 -4.60 10.60
C GLY A 19 -8.33 -5.48 9.34
N TYR A 20 -9.18 -5.21 8.34
CA TYR A 20 -9.21 -5.99 7.11
C TYR A 20 -8.22 -5.43 6.07
N ILE A 21 -7.54 -6.34 5.36
CA ILE A 21 -6.66 -5.98 4.24
C ILE A 21 -7.54 -5.56 3.06
N ARG A 22 -7.45 -4.30 2.66
CA ARG A 22 -8.21 -3.72 1.54
C ARG A 22 -7.38 -3.61 0.26
N PHE A 23 -6.06 -3.72 0.37
CA PHE A 23 -5.14 -3.73 -0.75
C PHE A 23 -3.84 -4.42 -0.37
N GLN A 24 -3.30 -5.23 -1.28
CA GLN A 24 -1.98 -5.85 -1.15
C GLN A 24 -1.32 -5.91 -2.53
N HIS A 25 -0.08 -5.44 -2.65
CA HIS A 25 0.66 -5.48 -3.91
C HIS A 25 2.17 -5.66 -3.69
N PHE A 26 2.74 -6.58 -4.45
CA PHE A 26 4.18 -6.85 -4.50
C PHE A 26 4.79 -6.26 -5.78
N GLY A 27 5.97 -5.67 -5.68
CA GLY A 27 6.80 -5.31 -6.85
C GLY A 27 7.15 -3.84 -6.91
N ARG A 28 6.16 -2.97 -6.71
CA ARG A 28 6.33 -1.52 -6.78
C ARG A 28 5.32 -0.81 -5.90
N PHE A 29 5.68 0.38 -5.44
CA PHE A 29 4.75 1.23 -4.70
C PHE A 29 3.77 1.88 -5.70
N GLN A 30 2.49 1.50 -5.64
CA GLN A 30 1.45 2.03 -6.54
C GLN A 30 0.77 3.25 -5.89
N VAL A 31 1.38 4.43 -6.05
CA VAL A 31 0.99 5.67 -5.35
C VAL A 31 -0.47 6.05 -5.62
N GLU A 32 -0.86 6.20 -6.89
CA GLU A 32 -2.21 6.67 -7.26
C GLU A 32 -3.35 5.79 -6.73
N PRO A 33 -3.38 4.47 -6.95
CA PRO A 33 -4.45 3.63 -6.43
C PRO A 33 -4.42 3.52 -4.89
N ALA A 34 -3.23 3.57 -4.27
CA ALA A 34 -3.11 3.59 -2.83
C ALA A 34 -3.68 4.87 -2.22
N GLU A 35 -3.38 6.03 -2.81
CA GLU A 35 -3.87 7.31 -2.31
C GLU A 35 -5.39 7.42 -2.45
N HIS A 36 -5.94 7.00 -3.59
CA HIS A 36 -7.40 6.97 -3.78
C HIS A 36 -8.08 6.08 -2.73
N LEU A 37 -7.55 4.87 -2.51
CA LEU A 37 -8.08 3.95 -1.51
C LEU A 37 -7.98 4.52 -0.10
N ILE A 38 -6.85 5.10 0.29
CA ILE A 38 -6.67 5.72 1.60
C ILE A 38 -7.70 6.83 1.83
N ARG A 39 -7.95 7.67 0.81
CA ARG A 39 -8.97 8.73 0.91
C ARG A 39 -10.37 8.18 1.11
N GLN A 40 -10.71 7.06 0.46
CA GLN A 40 -11.99 6.38 0.67
C GLN A 40 -12.08 5.81 2.09
N LEU A 41 -11.05 5.11 2.57
CA LEU A 41 -11.03 4.51 3.91
C LEU A 41 -11.11 5.53 5.04
N ILE A 42 -10.59 6.75 4.84
CA ILE A 42 -10.72 7.84 5.82
C ILE A 42 -12.17 8.34 5.93
N GLN A 43 -12.97 8.19 4.87
CA GLN A 43 -14.37 8.61 4.83
C GLN A 43 -15.34 7.54 5.34
N GLU A 44 -14.88 6.28 5.48
CA GLU A 44 -15.66 5.15 6.04
C GLU A 44 -15.77 5.23 7.56
#